data_AF-A0A9E8RWP8-F1
#
_entry.id   AF-A0A9E8RWP8-F1
#
_cell.length_a   1.000
_cell.length_b   1.000
_cell.length_c   1.000
_cell.angle_alpha   90.00
_cell.angle_beta   90.00
_cell.angle_gamma   90.00
#
_symmetry.space_group_name_H-M   'P 1'
#
loop_
_entity.id
_entity.type
_entity.pdbx_description
1 polymer ?
#
loop_
_entity_poly.entity_id
_entity_poly.type
_entity_poly.pdbx_seq_one_letter_code
_entity_poly.pdbx_strand_id
1 'polypeptide(L)' 'MIELQKASKVRLPDSVLQKQLDPDFVQSVKSYLKIGYPNYELLYVQGNFAVCLMNE' A
#
# COMPACT_ATOMS: atom_id res chain seq x y z
N MET A 1 2.74 22.18 -2.11
CA MET A 1 3.17 21.13 -1.16
C MET A 1 1.99 20.18 -1.03
N ILE A 2 2.10 18.94 -1.50
CA ILE A 2 1.00 17.97 -1.40
C ILE A 2 0.82 17.65 0.08
N GLU A 3 -0.36 17.93 0.61
CA GLU A 3 -0.72 17.66 2.01
C GLU A 3 -0.71 16.15 2.26
N LEU A 4 0.46 15.61 2.61
CA LEU A 4 0.63 14.26 3.15
C LEU A 4 -0.09 14.06 4.50
N GLN A 5 -0.81 15.07 5.01
CA GLN A 5 -1.53 15.01 6.28
C GLN A 5 -2.66 13.97 6.30
N LYS A 6 -3.14 13.51 5.13
CA LYS A 6 -4.12 12.41 5.01
C LYS A 6 -3.52 11.06 4.58
N ALA A 7 -2.19 10.95 4.48
CA ALA A 7 -1.57 9.69 4.09
C ALA A 7 -1.62 8.68 5.25
N SER A 8 -2.33 7.57 5.03
CA SER A 8 -2.43 6.46 5.96
C SER A 8 -1.36 5.42 5.67
N LYS A 9 -0.76 4.85 6.72
CA LYS A 9 0.20 3.75 6.61
C LYS A 9 -0.50 2.43 6.89
N VAL A 10 -0.50 1.54 5.91
CA VAL A 10 -1.04 0.19 6.04
C VAL A 10 0.13 -0.78 6.19
N ARG A 11 0.14 -1.56 7.28
CA ARG A 11 1.13 -2.62 7.46
C ARG A 11 0.84 -3.75 6.49
N LEU A 12 1.83 -4.13 5.70
CA LEU A 12 1.71 -5.24 4.77
C LEU A 12 1.97 -6.57 5.50
N PRO A 13 1.19 -7.62 5.22
CA PRO A 13 1.45 -8.94 5.76
C PRO A 13 2.70 -9.57 5.13
N ASP A 14 3.34 -10.48 5.87
CA ASP A 14 4.55 -11.19 5.41
C ASP A 14 4.36 -11.85 4.04
N SER A 15 3.18 -12.40 3.73
CA SER A 15 2.89 -13.02 2.43
C SER A 15 2.99 -12.04 1.25
N VAL A 16 2.75 -10.75 1.47
CA VAL A 16 2.94 -9.70 0.45
C VAL A 16 4.39 -9.25 0.43
N LEU A 17 5.03 -9.11 1.60
CA LEU A 17 6.44 -8.70 1.72
C LEU A 17 7.43 -9.74 1.18
N GLN A 18 7.11 -11.03 1.25
CA GLN A 18 7.90 -12.09 0.62
C GLN A 18 8.05 -11.91 -0.89
N LYS A 19 7.10 -11.19 -1.52
CA LYS A 19 7.12 -10.87 -2.94
C LYS A 19 7.83 -9.54 -3.25
N GLN A 20 8.52 -8.92 -2.30
CA GLN A 20 9.16 -7.61 -2.50
C GLN A 20 10.24 -7.61 -3.58
N LEU A 21 10.82 -8.78 -3.85
CA LEU A 21 11.80 -8.98 -4.93
C LEU A 21 11.14 -9.28 -6.29
N ASP A 22 9.84 -9.57 -6.31
CA ASP A 22 9.11 -9.83 -7.54
C ASP A 22 8.76 -8.52 -8.26
N PRO A 23 8.81 -8.50 -9.60
CA PRO A 23 8.34 -7.36 -10.39
C PRO A 23 6.85 -7.04 -10.15
N ASP A 24 6.07 -8.06 -9.74
CA ASP A 24 4.64 -7.96 -9.42
C ASP A 24 4.33 -7.57 -7.96
N PHE A 25 5.35 -7.19 -7.17
CA PHE A 25 5.17 -6.77 -5.78
C PHE A 25 4.11 -5.68 -5.64
N VAL A 26 4.22 -4.62 -6.44
CA VAL A 26 3.30 -3.48 -6.40
C VAL A 26 1.87 -3.91 -6.74
N GLN A 27 1.69 -4.85 -7.67
CA GLN A 27 0.39 -5.43 -7.97
C GLN A 27 -0.17 -6.22 -6.79
N SER A 28 0.66 -7.02 -6.12
CA SER A 28 0.25 -7.75 -4.92
C SER A 28 -0.19 -6.80 -3.80
N VAL A 29 0.54 -5.70 -3.59
CA VAL A 29 0.17 -4.64 -2.63
C VAL A 29 -1.16 -3.97 -3.02
N LYS A 30 -1.33 -3.59 -4.29
CA LYS A 30 -2.58 -3.01 -4.79
C LYS A 30 -3.77 -3.97 -4.61
N SER A 31 -3.58 -5.25 -4.89
CA SER A 31 -4.62 -6.27 -4.74
C SER A 31 -5.02 -6.44 -3.27
N TYR A 32 -4.04 -6.50 -2.35
CA TYR A 32 -4.28 -6.53 -0.91
C TYR A 32 -5.08 -5.30 -0.44
N LEU A 33 -4.65 -4.10 -0.86
CA LEU A 33 -5.35 -2.86 -0.52
C LEU A 33 -6.76 -2.84 -1.09
N LYS A 34 -6.97 -3.28 -2.34
CA LYS A 34 -8.31 -3.31 -2.94
C LYS A 34 -9.30 -4.19 -2.16
N ILE A 35 -8.83 -5.27 -1.52
CA ILE A 35 -9.66 -6.19 -0.74
C ILE A 35 -9.86 -5.68 0.70
N GLY A 36 -8.78 -5.30 1.39
CA GLY A 36 -8.83 -4.92 2.80
C GLY A 36 -9.15 -3.43 3.06
N TYR A 37 -8.86 -2.58 2.08
CA TYR A 37 -8.89 -1.12 2.16
C TYR A 37 -9.38 -0.51 0.82
N PRO A 38 -10.62 -0.82 0.37
CA PRO A 38 -11.08 -0.47 -0.98
C PRO A 38 -11.06 1.05 -1.28
N ASN A 39 -11.12 1.89 -0.25
CA ASN A 39 -11.07 3.35 -0.36
C ASN A 39 -9.65 3.91 -0.29
N TYR A 40 -8.62 3.06 -0.30
CA TYR A 40 -7.23 3.45 -0.16
C TYR A 40 -6.52 3.33 -1.50
N GLU A 41 -5.93 4.44 -1.94
CA GLU A 41 -5.09 4.48 -3.13
C GLU A 41 -3.61 4.37 -2.73
N LEU A 42 -2.91 3.38 -3.26
CA LEU A 42 -1.48 3.19 -3.01
C LEU A 42 -0.67 4.35 -3.61
N LEU A 43 0.08 5.07 -2.77
CA LEU A 43 1.03 6.08 -3.23
C LEU A 43 2.41 5.46 -3.48
N TYR A 44 2.99 4.85 -2.44
CA TYR A 44 4.28 4.18 -2.52
C TYR A 44 4.44 3.18 -1.38
N VAL A 45 5.41 2.27 -1.52
CA VAL A 45 5.76 1.31 -0.47
C VAL A 45 7.03 1.78 0.24
N GLN A 46 7.00 1.80 1.57
CA GLN A 46 8.11 2.16 2.43
C GLN A 46 8.42 0.99 3.36
N GLY A 47 9.38 0.15 2.97
CA GLY A 47 9.74 -1.07 3.70
C GLY A 47 8.52 -1.98 3.88
N ASN A 48 8.10 -2.18 5.12
CA ASN A 48 7.00 -3.09 5.46
C ASN A 48 5.61 -2.41 5.44
N PHE A 49 5.53 -1.16 4.95
CA PHE A 49 4.32 -0.37 4.96
C PHE A 49 3.96 0.11 3.56
N ALA A 50 2.68 0.01 3.21
CA ALA A 50 2.09 0.72 2.08
C ALA A 50 1.60 2.09 2.56
N VAL A 51 2.14 3.16 1.98
CA VAL A 51 1.65 4.51 2.20
C VAL A 51 0.53 4.76 1.20
N CYS A 52 -0.66 5.03 1.71
CA CYS A 52 -1.87 5.15 0.93
C CYS A 52 -2.57 6.47 1.21
N LEU A 53 -3.30 6.99 0.24
CA LEU A 53 -4.23 8.09 0.42
C LEU A 53 -5.64 7.51 0.58
N MET A 54 -6.37 7.95 1.60
CA MET A 54 -7.79 7.61 1.72
C MET A 54 -8.58 8.53 0.79
N ASN A 55 -9.26 7.94 -0.18
CA ASN A 55 -10.25 8.61 -1.00
C ASN A 55 -11.59 8.56 -0.25
N GLU A 56 -12.05 9.72 0.22
CA GLU A 56 -13.40 9.91 0.80
C GLU A 56 -14.49 9.87 -0.30
#